data_AF-A0A9P6TUQ1-F1
#
_entry.id   AF-A0A9P6TUQ1-F1
#
_cell.length_a   1.000
_cell.length_b   1.000
_cell.length_c   1.000
_cell.angle_alpha   90.00
_cell.angle_beta   90.00
_cell.angle_gamma   90.00
#
_symmetry.space_group_name_H-M   'P 1'
#
loop_
_entity.id
_entity.type
_entity.pdbx_description
1 polymer ?
#
loop_
_entity_poly.entity_id
_entity_poly.type
_entity_poly.pdbx_seq_one_letter_code
_entity_poly.pdbx_strand_id
1 'polypeptide(L)'
;GEISELKLTVNSMVEQLRMFAAEVTRVAREVGTEGRLGGQAEVQGVDGTWKELTDNVNTMAANLTAQVRDIANVSKAVARGDLTKKVTVDVKGEMMELKLTMNTMVVQLQEFAAEVSRVSLEVGTEGNLGGQAVVKDVS
;
A
#
# COMPACT_ATOMS: atom_id res chain seq x y z
N GLY A 1 -8.47 -51.78 3.73
CA GLY A 1 -9.82 -51.90 3.14
C GLY A 1 -10.34 -50.52 2.83
N GLU A 2 -11.08 -50.37 1.74
CA GLU A 2 -11.43 -49.09 1.08
C GLU A 2 -12.04 -48.03 2.04
N ILE A 3 -12.86 -48.44 3.02
CA ILE A 3 -13.42 -47.53 4.04
C ILE A 3 -12.33 -46.90 4.93
N SER A 4 -11.26 -47.64 5.23
CA SER A 4 -10.14 -47.11 6.02
C SER A 4 -9.32 -46.09 5.23
N GLU A 5 -9.14 -46.31 3.93
CA GLU A 5 -8.47 -45.35 3.05
C GLU A 5 -9.30 -44.08 2.89
N LEU A 6 -10.62 -44.22 2.67
CA LEU A 6 -11.53 -43.08 2.61
C LEU A 6 -11.49 -42.26 3.91
N LYS A 7 -11.52 -42.92 5.08
CA LYS A 7 -11.42 -42.25 6.38
C LYS A 7 -10.11 -41.45 6.50
N LEU A 8 -8.98 -42.03 6.09
CA LEU A 8 -7.68 -41.34 6.14
C LEU A 8 -7.68 -40.11 5.23
N THR A 9 -8.17 -40.25 3.99
CA THR A 9 -8.28 -39.13 3.05
C THR A 9 -9.18 -38.02 3.57
N VAL A 10 -10.37 -38.35 4.09
CA VAL A 10 -11.29 -37.37 4.68
C VAL A 10 -10.67 -36.68 5.89
N ASN A 11 -10.01 -37.42 6.78
CA ASN A 11 -9.34 -36.83 7.93
C ASN A 11 -8.22 -35.87 7.52
N SER A 12 -7.45 -36.22 6.48
CA SER A 12 -6.40 -35.34 5.94
C SER A 12 -6.97 -34.05 5.36
N MET A 13 -8.07 -34.13 4.60
CA MET A 13 -8.74 -32.96 4.03
C MET A 13 -9.30 -32.03 5.12
N VAL A 14 -9.88 -32.60 6.19
CA VAL A 14 -10.40 -31.82 7.32
C VAL A 14 -9.27 -31.10 8.06
N GLU A 15 -8.12 -31.74 8.22
CA GLU A 15 -6.97 -31.12 8.88
C GLU A 15 -6.38 -29.97 8.03
N GLN A 16 -6.22 -30.20 6.72
CA GLN A 16 -5.80 -29.14 5.78
C GLN A 16 -6.75 -27.94 5.81
N LEU A 17 -8.07 -28.17 5.85
CA LEU A 17 -9.07 -27.11 5.97
C LEU A 17 -8.90 -26.30 7.26
N ARG A 18 -8.65 -26.97 8.39
CA ARG A 18 -8.46 -26.29 9.69
C ARG A 18 -7.21 -25.43 9.68
N MET A 19 -6.10 -25.95 9.14
CA MET A 19 -4.85 -25.19 9.01
C MET A 19 -5.03 -23.98 8.09
N PHE A 20 -5.66 -24.17 6.93
CA PHE A 20 -5.96 -23.08 5.99
C PHE A 20 -6.82 -21.99 6.64
N ALA A 21 -7.92 -22.37 7.30
CA ALA A 21 -8.80 -21.41 7.94
C ALA A 21 -8.09 -20.60 9.03
N ALA A 22 -7.23 -21.25 9.82
CA ALA A 22 -6.43 -20.58 10.85
C ALA A 22 -5.46 -19.55 10.24
N GLU A 23 -4.73 -19.93 9.19
CA GLU A 23 -3.75 -19.06 8.54
C GLU A 23 -4.39 -17.87 7.83
N VAL A 24 -5.48 -18.09 7.08
CA VAL A 24 -6.21 -16.99 6.44
C VAL A 24 -6.78 -16.02 7.48
N THR A 25 -7.32 -16.54 8.58
CA THR A 25 -7.82 -15.69 9.68
C THR A 25 -6.69 -14.86 10.28
N ARG A 26 -5.50 -15.46 10.47
CA ARG A 26 -4.33 -14.77 10.99
C ARG A 26 -3.87 -13.65 10.06
N VAL A 27 -3.69 -13.93 8.77
CA VAL A 27 -3.24 -12.93 7.78
C VAL A 27 -4.24 -11.81 7.63
N ALA A 28 -5.53 -12.12 7.57
CA ALA A 28 -6.59 -11.11 7.49
C ALA A 28 -6.56 -10.17 8.70
N ARG A 29 -6.35 -10.71 9.91
CA ARG A 29 -6.21 -9.92 11.12
C ARG A 29 -4.94 -9.07 11.12
N GLU A 30 -3.79 -9.66 10.81
CA GLU A 30 -2.50 -8.97 10.82
C GLU A 30 -2.46 -7.81 9.80
N VAL A 31 -2.76 -8.12 8.54
CA VAL A 31 -2.65 -7.14 7.44
C VAL A 31 -3.85 -6.18 7.45
N GLY A 32 -5.06 -6.71 7.63
CA GLY A 32 -6.30 -5.95 7.49
C GLY A 32 -6.74 -5.20 8.75
N THR A 33 -6.47 -5.72 9.94
CA THR A 33 -6.93 -5.10 11.20
C THR A 33 -5.80 -4.43 11.97
N GLU A 34 -4.66 -5.10 12.10
CA GLU A 34 -3.54 -4.62 12.92
C GLU A 34 -2.54 -3.77 12.12
N GLY A 35 -2.68 -3.71 10.79
CA GLY A 35 -1.79 -2.96 9.91
C GLY A 35 -0.35 -3.52 9.85
N ARG A 36 -0.16 -4.77 10.29
CA ARG A 36 1.13 -5.48 10.22
C ARG A 36 1.34 -6.00 8.80
N LEU A 37 1.86 -5.12 7.94
CA LEU A 37 2.07 -5.40 6.53
C LEU A 37 3.22 -6.39 6.30
N GLY A 38 3.02 -7.33 5.37
CA GLY A 38 4.00 -8.36 4.99
C GLY A 38 3.70 -9.77 5.53
N GLY A 39 2.62 -9.94 6.29
CA GLY A 39 2.14 -11.27 6.68
C GLY A 39 1.66 -12.08 5.47
N GLN A 40 2.06 -13.35 5.43
CA GLN A 40 1.63 -14.33 4.43
C GLN A 40 1.18 -15.60 5.14
N ALA A 41 0.21 -16.29 4.54
CA ALA A 41 -0.31 -17.57 4.99
C ALA A 41 0.63 -18.69 4.55
N GLU A 42 0.99 -19.56 5.47
CA GLU A 42 1.81 -20.74 5.19
C GLU A 42 1.04 -21.99 5.62
N VAL A 43 0.46 -22.69 4.65
CA VAL A 43 -0.30 -23.91 4.91
C VAL A 43 0.48 -25.09 4.32
N GLN A 44 0.91 -26.02 5.18
CA GLN A 44 1.67 -27.18 4.74
C GLN A 44 0.76 -28.26 4.16
N GLY A 45 1.25 -28.92 3.10
CA GLY A 45 0.59 -30.07 2.50
C GLY A 45 -0.74 -29.77 1.81
N VAL A 46 -1.03 -28.50 1.46
CA VAL A 46 -2.19 -28.16 0.62
C VAL A 46 -1.85 -28.28 -0.85
N ASP A 47 -2.76 -28.90 -1.60
CA ASP A 47 -2.72 -29.02 -3.05
C ASP A 47 -4.07 -28.63 -3.66
N GLY A 48 -4.10 -28.49 -4.98
CA GLY A 48 -5.31 -28.15 -5.73
C GLY A 48 -5.92 -26.82 -5.28
N THR A 49 -7.23 -26.80 -5.09
CA THR A 49 -8.00 -25.59 -4.76
C THR A 49 -7.50 -24.89 -3.49
N TRP A 50 -7.03 -25.63 -2.49
CA TRP A 50 -6.56 -25.04 -1.22
C TRP A 50 -5.26 -24.24 -1.40
N LYS A 51 -4.36 -24.77 -2.24
CA LYS A 51 -3.14 -24.06 -2.61
C LYS A 51 -3.46 -22.78 -3.36
N GLU A 52 -4.35 -22.87 -4.35
CA GLU A 52 -4.78 -21.71 -5.14
C GLU A 52 -5.39 -20.60 -4.26
N LEU A 53 -6.26 -20.97 -3.32
CA LEU A 53 -6.83 -20.01 -2.37
C LEU A 53 -5.77 -19.37 -1.47
N THR A 54 -4.80 -20.15 -0.98
CA THR A 54 -3.68 -19.64 -0.17
C THR A 54 -2.82 -18.66 -0.97
N ASP A 55 -2.50 -19.01 -2.21
CA ASP A 55 -1.69 -18.18 -3.12
C ASP A 55 -2.43 -16.88 -3.47
N ASN A 56 -3.76 -16.92 -3.64
CA ASN A 56 -4.59 -15.74 -3.86
C ASN A 56 -4.61 -14.80 -2.65
N VAL A 57 -4.78 -15.33 -1.43
CA VAL A 57 -4.70 -14.54 -0.18
C VAL A 57 -3.33 -13.89 -0.04
N ASN A 58 -2.26 -14.65 -0.32
CA ASN A 58 -0.89 -14.14 -0.26
C ASN A 58 -0.62 -13.06 -1.29
N THR A 59 -1.15 -13.21 -2.51
CA THR A 59 -1.05 -12.19 -3.56
C THR A 59 -1.76 -10.91 -3.15
N MET A 60 -2.97 -11.02 -2.60
CA MET A 60 -3.72 -9.87 -2.08
C MET A 60 -2.95 -9.16 -0.95
N ALA A 61 -2.47 -9.91 0.05
CA ALA A 61 -1.72 -9.36 1.18
C ALA A 61 -0.41 -8.69 0.74
N ALA A 62 0.32 -9.30 -0.20
CA ALA A 62 1.56 -8.75 -0.76
C ALA A 62 1.31 -7.47 -1.55
N ASN A 63 0.27 -7.44 -2.39
CA ASN A 63 -0.12 -6.25 -3.14
C ASN A 63 -0.48 -5.09 -2.20
N LEU A 64 -1.38 -5.31 -1.23
CA LEU A 64 -1.75 -4.28 -0.26
C LEU A 64 -0.54 -3.78 0.54
N THR A 65 0.34 -4.70 0.95
CA THR A 65 1.59 -4.36 1.66
C THR A 65 2.48 -3.45 0.83
N ALA A 66 2.74 -3.80 -0.44
CA ALA A 66 3.61 -3.01 -1.31
C ALA A 66 3.03 -1.62 -1.56
N GLN A 67 1.72 -1.56 -1.83
CA GLN A 67 1.03 -0.33 -2.18
C GLN A 67 0.98 0.65 -0.99
N VAL A 68 0.55 0.19 0.17
CA VAL A 68 0.46 1.04 1.38
C VAL A 68 1.85 1.47 1.86
N ARG A 69 2.86 0.59 1.77
CA ARG A 69 4.23 0.91 2.20
C ARG A 69 4.89 1.96 1.31
N ASP A 70 4.68 1.92 0.00
CA ASP A 70 5.21 2.94 -0.92
C ASP A 70 4.59 4.31 -0.63
N ILE A 71 3.26 4.37 -0.47
CA ILE A 71 2.55 5.60 -0.10
C ILE A 71 3.08 6.16 1.23
N ALA A 72 3.21 5.31 2.26
CA ALA A 72 3.74 5.72 3.55
C ALA A 72 5.17 6.27 3.46
N ASN A 73 6.02 5.71 2.59
CA ASN A 73 7.38 6.21 2.36
C ASN A 73 7.38 7.61 1.74
N VAL A 74 6.50 7.85 0.77
CA VAL A 74 6.36 9.16 0.13
C VAL A 74 5.80 10.19 1.11
N SER A 75 4.77 9.85 1.89
CA SER A 75 4.25 10.74 2.93
C SER A 75 5.31 11.10 3.98
N LYS A 76 6.17 10.15 4.38
CA LYS A 76 7.31 10.41 5.27
C LYS A 76 8.40 11.27 4.63
N ALA A 77 8.60 11.18 3.31
CA ALA A 77 9.54 12.03 2.58
C ALA A 77 9.03 13.48 2.56
N VAL A 78 7.75 13.67 2.18
CA VAL A 78 7.07 14.96 2.18
C VAL A 78 7.09 15.61 3.57
N ALA A 79 6.80 14.86 4.62
CA ALA A 79 6.85 15.37 6.00
C ALA A 79 8.26 15.84 6.44
N ARG A 80 9.31 15.36 5.78
CA ARG A 80 10.71 15.78 5.99
C ARG A 80 11.17 16.86 5.01
N GLY A 81 10.26 17.37 4.17
CA GLY A 81 10.56 18.37 3.14
C GLY A 81 11.16 17.80 1.85
N ASP A 82 11.32 16.48 1.73
CA ASP A 82 11.74 15.84 0.48
C ASP A 82 10.53 15.65 -0.44
N LEU A 83 10.30 16.64 -1.28
CA LEU A 83 9.24 16.62 -2.28
C LEU A 83 9.67 15.94 -3.59
N THR A 84 10.87 15.37 -3.68
CA THR A 84 11.33 14.70 -4.91
C THR A 84 10.75 13.29 -5.07
N LYS A 85 10.19 12.72 -4.00
CA LYS A 85 9.64 11.37 -3.99
C LYS A 85 8.20 11.36 -4.48
N LYS A 86 7.88 10.36 -5.29
CA LYS A 86 6.53 10.07 -5.79
C LYS A 86 6.20 8.60 -5.53
N VAL A 87 4.91 8.28 -5.44
CA VAL A 87 4.42 6.91 -5.36
C VAL A 87 4.62 6.29 -6.73
N THR A 88 5.31 5.15 -6.79
CA THR A 88 5.76 4.52 -8.04
C THR A 88 5.20 3.13 -8.26
N VAL A 89 4.83 2.43 -7.19
CA VAL A 89 4.22 1.10 -7.23
C VAL A 89 3.05 1.04 -8.23
N ASP A 90 2.95 -0.07 -8.96
CA ASP A 90 1.86 -0.30 -9.90
C ASP A 90 0.57 -0.63 -9.13
N VAL A 91 -0.51 0.06 -9.49
CA VAL A 91 -1.78 0.06 -8.78
C VAL A 91 -2.92 0.26 -9.76
N LYS A 92 -4.10 -0.23 -9.38
CA LYS A 92 -5.34 -0.13 -10.17
C LYS A 92 -6.49 0.26 -9.25
N GLY A 93 -7.60 0.72 -9.83
CA GLY A 93 -8.82 1.10 -9.09
C GLY A 93 -8.55 2.21 -8.07
N GLU A 94 -9.14 2.09 -6.88
CA GLU A 94 -9.04 3.06 -5.79
C GLU A 94 -7.59 3.33 -5.36
N MET A 95 -6.70 2.33 -5.46
CA MET A 95 -5.29 2.51 -5.13
C MET A 95 -4.53 3.35 -6.17
N MET A 96 -4.99 3.33 -7.43
CA MET A 96 -4.47 4.23 -8.47
C MET A 96 -4.92 5.67 -8.21
N GLU A 97 -6.19 5.86 -7.84
CA GLU A 97 -6.69 7.18 -7.45
C GLU A 97 -5.90 7.75 -6.28
N LEU A 98 -5.67 6.94 -5.23
CA LEU A 98 -4.86 7.35 -4.07
C LEU A 98 -3.41 7.70 -4.46
N LYS A 99 -2.78 6.92 -5.35
CA LYS A 99 -1.45 7.23 -5.90
C LYS A 99 -1.44 8.57 -6.62
N LEU A 100 -2.45 8.83 -7.47
CA LEU A 100 -2.55 10.07 -8.22
C LEU A 100 -2.76 11.26 -7.27
N THR A 101 -3.68 11.16 -6.31
CA THR A 101 -3.92 12.20 -5.30
C THR A 101 -2.64 12.52 -4.52
N MET A 102 -1.92 11.50 -4.04
CA MET A 102 -0.66 11.70 -3.30
C MET A 102 0.41 12.38 -4.17
N ASN A 103 0.54 11.96 -5.44
CA ASN A 103 1.51 12.54 -6.36
C ASN A 103 1.15 13.98 -6.78
N THR A 104 -0.14 14.30 -6.94
CA THR A 104 -0.61 15.66 -7.20
C THR A 104 -0.32 16.57 -6.00
N MET A 105 -0.59 16.10 -4.78
CA MET A 105 -0.24 16.83 -3.56
C MET A 105 1.26 17.14 -3.50
N VAL A 106 2.13 16.18 -3.84
CA VAL A 106 3.58 16.42 -3.89
C VAL A 106 3.93 17.53 -4.89
N VAL A 107 3.34 17.51 -6.09
CA VAL A 107 3.60 18.53 -7.12
C VAL A 107 3.12 19.91 -6.66
N GLN A 108 1.91 20.03 -6.11
CA GLN A 108 1.39 21.30 -5.61
C GLN A 108 2.26 21.88 -4.48
N LEU A 109 2.78 21.03 -3.58
CA LEU A 109 3.71 21.48 -2.55
C LEU A 109 5.04 21.98 -3.14
N GLN A 110 5.54 21.36 -4.23
CA GLN A 110 6.74 21.83 -4.91
C GLN A 110 6.52 23.21 -5.52
N GLU A 111 5.39 23.42 -6.19
CA GLU A 111 5.02 24.70 -6.78
C GLU A 111 4.87 25.79 -5.73
N PHE A 112 4.21 25.48 -4.60
CA PHE A 112 4.09 26.40 -3.47
C PHE A 112 5.47 26.79 -2.91
N ALA A 113 6.37 25.81 -2.70
CA ALA A 113 7.70 26.08 -2.18
C ALA A 113 8.53 26.96 -3.13
N ALA A 114 8.41 26.73 -4.44
CA ALA A 114 9.06 27.56 -5.45
C ALA A 114 8.50 28.99 -5.43
N GLU A 115 7.19 29.14 -5.31
CA GLU A 115 6.54 30.45 -5.30
C GLU A 115 6.88 31.27 -4.06
N VAL A 116 6.89 30.63 -2.87
CA VAL A 116 7.36 31.27 -1.63
C VAL A 116 8.82 31.72 -1.77
N SER A 117 9.67 30.91 -2.39
CA SER A 117 11.08 31.26 -2.63
C SER A 117 11.20 32.46 -3.58
N ARG A 118 10.41 32.50 -4.66
CA ARG A 118 10.36 33.62 -5.61
C ARG A 118 9.92 34.91 -4.93
N VAL A 119 8.80 34.90 -4.23
CA VAL A 119 8.28 36.09 -3.52
C VAL A 119 9.28 36.57 -2.47
N SER A 120 9.91 35.65 -1.73
CA SER A 120 10.94 36.02 -0.73
C SER A 120 12.13 36.74 -1.35
N LEU A 121 12.53 36.38 -2.57
CA LEU A 121 13.58 37.08 -3.32
C LEU A 121 13.11 38.47 -3.77
N GLU A 122 11.92 38.58 -4.35
CA GLU A 122 11.38 39.86 -4.84
C GLU A 122 11.20 40.89 -3.71
N VAL A 123 10.63 40.48 -2.57
CA VAL A 123 10.40 41.39 -1.44
C VAL A 123 11.68 41.65 -0.64
N GLY A 124 12.57 40.65 -0.53
CA GLY A 124 13.75 40.70 0.34
C GLY A 124 15.00 41.27 -0.32
N THR A 125 15.23 40.96 -1.60
CA THR A 125 16.43 41.40 -2.34
C THR A 125 16.15 42.51 -3.33
N GLU A 126 14.98 42.52 -3.96
CA GLU A 126 14.64 43.51 -4.99
C GLU A 126 13.83 44.70 -4.47
N GLY A 127 13.36 44.63 -3.21
CA GLY A 127 12.61 45.71 -2.55
C GLY A 127 11.21 45.95 -3.15
N ASN A 128 10.70 45.00 -3.95
CA ASN A 128 9.41 45.10 -4.61
C ASN A 128 8.29 44.54 -3.71
N LEU A 129 7.63 45.41 -2.96
CA LEU A 129 6.63 45.04 -1.93
C LEU A 129 5.25 44.66 -2.51
N GLY A 130 5.08 44.65 -3.83
CA GLY A 130 3.81 44.36 -4.51
C GLY A 130 3.61 42.91 -4.95
N GLY A 131 4.62 42.04 -4.81
CA GLY A 131 4.56 40.66 -5.29
C GLY A 131 3.61 39.79 -4.46
N GLN A 132 2.45 39.43 -5.00
CA GLN A 132 1.59 38.40 -4.42
C GLN A 132 2.04 37.02 -4.91
N ALA A 133 1.98 36.02 -4.02
CA ALA A 133 2.15 34.63 -4.41
C ALA A 133 0.96 34.22 -5.30
N VAL A 134 1.24 33.76 -6.52
CA VAL A 134 0.23 33.23 -7.44
C VAL A 134 0.56 31.76 -7.68
N VAL A 135 -0.14 30.88 -6.97
CA VAL A 135 -0.10 29.44 -7.25
C VAL A 135 -1.16 29.15 -8.30
N LYS A 136 -0.74 28.76 -9.50
CA LYS A 136 -1.69 28.36 -10.55
C LYS A 136 -2.28 26.98 -10.21
N ASP A 137 -3.60 26.87 -10.31
CA ASP A 137 -4.36 25.62 -10.18
C ASP A 137 -4.24 24.87 -8.84
N VAL A 138 -4.61 25.56 -7.75
CA VAL A 138 -5.11 24.87 -6.55
C VAL A 138 -6.60 24.59 -6.77
N SER A 139 -6.90 23.44 -7.39
CA SER A 139 -8.25 22.85 -7.43
C SER A 139 -8.53 22.02 -6.18
#